data_AF-A0A9P7TXR9-F1
#
_entry.id   AF-A0A9P7TXR9-F1
#
_cell.length_a   1.000
_cell.length_b   1.000
_cell.length_c   1.000
_cell.angle_alpha   90.00
_cell.angle_beta   90.00
_cell.angle_gamma   90.00
#
_symmetry.space_group_name_H-M   'P 1'
#
loop_
_entity.id
_entity.type
_entity.pdbx_description
1 polymer ?
#
loop_
_entity_poly.entity_id
_entity_poly.type
_entity_poly.pdbx_seq_one_letter_code
_entity_poly.pdbx_strand_id
1 'polypeptide(L)'
;MSFLGLDLSSNLSYFTVPAVFITACFLPHAYAVAKSGPVYDNANPRGWRDAVGGADMDKSLQQRLLRAKSASENGFESLGFYAGGVIAANQAGVPVATINALTLGYLACRLAFVFAYIELGANRRLTGVRSLFWAMSTGLCITLWVRAGFKA
;
A
#
# COMPACT_ATOMS: atom_id res chain seq x y z
N MET A 1 -25.12 6.15 10.79
CA MET A 1 -25.02 4.69 11.05
C MET A 1 -23.55 4.37 11.29
N SER A 2 -23.22 3.78 12.44
CA SER A 2 -21.86 3.37 12.75
C SER A 2 -21.58 1.99 12.12
N PHE A 3 -20.47 1.85 11.39
CA PHE A 3 -19.98 0.55 10.91
C PHE A 3 -18.66 0.25 11.60
N LEU A 4 -18.57 -0.83 12.37
CA LEU A 4 -17.40 -1.19 13.19
C LEU A 4 -16.96 -0.09 14.18
N GLY A 5 -17.89 0.70 14.71
CA GLY A 5 -17.58 1.82 15.60
C GLY A 5 -17.15 3.10 14.90
N LEU A 6 -17.01 3.07 13.56
CA LEU A 6 -16.69 4.24 12.75
C LEU A 6 -17.97 4.94 12.31
N ASP A 7 -18.07 6.23 12.62
CA ASP A 7 -19.10 7.09 12.06
C ASP A 7 -18.73 7.48 10.61
N LEU A 8 -19.37 6.83 9.65
CA LEU A 8 -19.15 7.08 8.22
C LEU A 8 -19.66 8.45 7.75
N SER A 9 -20.41 9.19 8.58
CA SER A 9 -20.79 10.58 8.30
C SER A 9 -19.66 11.57 8.59
N SER A 10 -18.72 11.19 9.47
CA SER A 10 -17.49 11.92 9.71
C SER A 10 -16.49 11.73 8.57
N ASN A 11 -15.59 12.69 8.38
CA ASN A 11 -14.59 12.64 7.31
C ASN A 11 -13.40 11.74 7.68
N LEU A 12 -13.49 10.46 7.33
CA LEU A 12 -12.48 9.45 7.66
C LEU A 12 -11.29 9.48 6.68
N SER A 13 -11.45 10.14 5.53
CA SER A 13 -10.50 10.10 4.43
C SER A 13 -9.08 10.50 4.83
N TYR A 14 -8.92 11.51 5.70
CA TYR A 14 -7.60 11.94 6.18
C TYR A 14 -6.87 10.86 6.97
N PHE A 15 -7.58 10.03 7.74
CA PHE A 15 -6.96 8.93 8.53
C PHE A 15 -6.50 7.78 7.66
N THR A 16 -7.07 7.63 6.46
CA THR A 16 -6.65 6.56 5.55
C THR A 16 -5.24 6.78 4.99
N VAL A 17 -4.77 8.02 4.88
CA VAL A 17 -3.41 8.34 4.39
C VAL A 17 -2.32 7.78 5.32
N PRO A 18 -2.28 8.11 6.63
CA PRO A 18 -1.33 7.49 7.55
C PRO A 18 -1.58 5.99 7.70
N ALA A 19 -2.83 5.51 7.61
CA ALA A 19 -3.12 4.08 7.63
C ALA A 19 -2.46 3.34 6.46
N VAL A 20 -2.52 3.88 5.24
CA VAL A 20 -1.83 3.32 4.05
C VAL A 20 -0.32 3.41 4.21
N PHE A 21 0.21 4.54 4.68
CA PHE A 21 1.64 4.70 4.94
C PHE A 21 2.14 3.58 5.87
N ILE A 22 1.48 3.39 7.00
CA ILE A 22 1.88 2.39 8.00
C ILE A 22 1.70 0.99 7.40
N THR A 23 0.50 0.65 6.95
CA THR A 23 0.16 -0.75 6.68
C THR A 23 0.68 -1.26 5.33
N ALA A 24 0.64 -0.42 4.29
CA ALA A 24 0.99 -0.84 2.93
C ALA A 24 2.41 -0.42 2.49
N CYS A 25 3.02 0.55 3.17
CA CYS A 25 4.36 1.03 2.84
C CYS A 25 5.38 0.60 3.90
N PHE A 26 5.14 0.95 5.17
CA PHE A 26 6.12 0.75 6.24
C PHE A 26 6.19 -0.70 6.74
N LEU A 27 5.04 -1.35 7.05
CA LEU A 27 5.03 -2.71 7.59
C LEU A 27 5.73 -3.75 6.69
N PRO A 28 5.58 -3.77 5.36
CA PRO A 28 6.30 -4.71 4.51
C PRO A 28 7.83 -4.48 4.54
N HIS A 29 8.27 -3.22 4.66
CA HIS A 29 9.68 -2.90 4.83
C HIS A 29 10.19 -3.34 6.21
N ALA A 30 9.47 -3.02 7.27
CA ALA A 30 9.81 -3.42 8.63
C ALA A 30 9.91 -4.96 8.75
N TYR A 31 8.97 -5.69 8.13
CA TYR A 31 9.04 -7.14 8.01
C TYR A 31 10.32 -7.60 7.29
N ALA A 32 10.62 -7.02 6.12
CA ALA A 32 11.81 -7.40 5.34
C ALA A 32 13.10 -7.17 6.13
N VAL A 33 13.22 -6.03 6.81
CA VAL A 33 14.38 -5.68 7.66
C VAL A 33 14.49 -6.65 8.84
N ALA A 34 13.42 -6.80 9.63
CA ALA A 34 13.44 -7.63 10.83
C ALA A 34 13.75 -9.10 10.51
N LYS A 35 13.32 -9.60 9.35
CA LYS A 35 13.55 -10.97 8.91
C LYS A 35 14.83 -11.18 8.11
N SER A 36 15.59 -10.11 7.83
CA SER A 36 16.91 -10.21 7.20
C SER A 36 18.03 -10.58 8.18
N GLY A 37 17.80 -10.40 9.50
CA GLY A 37 18.79 -10.69 10.53
C GLY A 37 20.10 -9.94 10.30
N PRO A 38 21.28 -10.60 10.39
CA PRO A 38 22.58 -9.94 10.28
C PRO A 38 22.91 -9.42 8.87
N VAL A 39 22.13 -9.79 7.86
CA VAL A 39 22.30 -9.30 6.48
C VAL A 39 21.88 -7.83 6.35
N TYR A 40 21.05 -7.33 7.26
CA TYR A 40 20.65 -5.93 7.23
C TYR A 40 21.72 -5.04 7.84
N ASP A 41 22.35 -4.22 7.00
CA ASP A 41 23.29 -3.19 7.41
C ASP A 41 22.60 -1.81 7.50
N ASN A 42 22.49 -1.28 8.71
CA ASN A 42 21.95 0.06 8.96
C ASN A 42 22.83 1.19 8.43
N ALA A 43 24.14 0.95 8.25
CA ALA A 43 25.05 1.93 7.67
C ALA A 43 24.93 1.99 6.14
N ASN A 44 24.47 0.91 5.50
CA ASN A 44 24.20 0.84 4.06
C ASN A 44 22.81 0.24 3.75
N PRO A 45 21.70 0.91 4.12
CA PRO A 45 20.36 0.36 3.95
C PRO A 45 19.93 0.22 2.48
N ARG A 46 20.60 0.93 1.56
CA ARG A 46 20.33 0.86 0.12
C ARG A 46 20.98 -0.35 -0.55
N GLY A 47 22.09 -0.85 0.00
CA GLY A 47 22.74 -2.10 -0.45
C GLY A 47 22.00 -3.37 -0.05
N TRP A 48 20.90 -3.26 0.71
CA TRP A 48 20.17 -4.40 1.25
C TRP A 48 19.72 -5.43 0.21
N ARG A 49 19.29 -4.98 -0.98
CA ARG A 49 18.77 -5.88 -2.01
C ARG A 49 19.85 -6.82 -2.53
N ASP A 50 21.05 -6.29 -2.75
CA ASP A 50 22.21 -7.08 -3.19
C ASP A 50 22.72 -7.97 -2.05
N ALA A 51 22.75 -7.45 -0.82
CA ALA A 51 23.12 -8.21 0.37
C ALA A 51 22.22 -9.44 0.58
N VAL A 52 20.89 -9.26 0.50
CA VAL A 52 19.93 -10.38 0.57
C VAL A 52 20.06 -11.30 -0.65
N GLY A 53 20.34 -10.77 -1.83
CA GLY A 53 20.55 -11.54 -3.06
C GLY A 53 21.73 -12.51 -3.00
N GLY A 54 22.83 -12.10 -2.35
CA GLY A 54 24.05 -12.89 -2.21
C GLY A 54 24.21 -13.66 -0.89
N ALA A 55 23.28 -13.50 0.06
CA ALA A 55 23.37 -14.15 1.35
C ALA A 55 23.10 -15.66 1.28
N ASP A 56 23.84 -16.43 2.09
CA ASP A 56 23.55 -17.83 2.34
C ASP A 56 22.37 -17.96 3.32
N MET A 57 21.15 -18.05 2.77
CA MET A 57 19.91 -18.17 3.52
C MET A 57 18.88 -19.02 2.77
N ASP A 58 17.82 -19.44 3.47
CA ASP A 58 16.71 -20.16 2.84
C ASP A 58 16.14 -19.37 1.64
N LYS A 59 16.09 -20.02 0.48
CA LYS A 59 15.65 -19.39 -0.78
C LYS A 59 14.20 -18.93 -0.72
N SER A 60 13.32 -19.65 0.00
CA SER A 60 11.93 -19.27 0.13
C SER A 60 11.78 -17.97 0.94
N LEU A 61 12.49 -17.89 2.07
CA LEU A 61 12.60 -16.69 2.88
C LEU A 61 13.19 -15.53 2.07
N GLN A 62 14.34 -15.73 1.42
CA GLN A 62 15.01 -14.73 0.59
C GLN A 62 14.04 -14.09 -0.43
N GLN A 63 13.33 -14.92 -1.19
CA GLN A 63 12.35 -14.45 -2.18
C GLN A 63 11.17 -13.73 -1.52
N ARG A 64 10.72 -14.17 -0.34
CA ARG A 64 9.65 -13.48 0.41
C ARG A 64 10.09 -12.11 0.90
N LEU A 65 11.33 -11.97 1.36
CA LEU A 65 11.90 -10.67 1.76
C LEU A 65 11.96 -9.70 0.58
N LEU A 66 12.48 -10.16 -0.57
CA LEU A 66 12.55 -9.35 -1.79
C LEU A 66 11.15 -8.89 -2.22
N ARG A 67 10.15 -9.77 -2.18
CA ARG A 67 8.75 -9.44 -2.46
C ARG A 67 8.18 -8.41 -1.48
N ALA A 68 8.43 -8.56 -0.18
CA ALA A 68 7.96 -7.62 0.84
C ALA A 68 8.57 -6.22 0.66
N LYS A 69 9.88 -6.14 0.38
CA LYS A 69 10.54 -4.86 0.10
C LYS A 69 10.02 -4.21 -1.18
N SER A 70 9.82 -4.98 -2.26
CA SER A 70 9.23 -4.45 -3.50
C SER A 70 7.77 -3.99 -3.31
N ALA A 71 6.98 -4.67 -2.47
CA ALA A 71 5.63 -4.23 -2.13
C ALA A 71 5.64 -2.89 -1.38
N SER A 72 6.58 -2.70 -0.45
CA SER A 72 6.81 -1.44 0.26
C SER A 72 7.17 -0.29 -0.70
N GLU A 73 8.15 -0.51 -1.56
CA GLU A 73 8.61 0.48 -2.56
C GLU A 73 7.45 0.94 -3.45
N ASN A 74 6.65 -0.01 -3.95
CA ASN A 74 5.45 0.31 -4.73
C ASN A 74 4.39 1.10 -3.93
N GLY A 75 4.29 0.84 -2.62
CA GLY A 75 3.47 1.66 -1.72
C GLY A 75 3.91 3.12 -1.72
N PHE A 76 5.20 3.35 -1.52
CA PHE A 76 5.77 4.70 -1.49
C PHE A 76 5.65 5.43 -2.84
N GLU A 77 5.81 4.74 -3.97
CA GLU A 77 5.64 5.32 -5.32
C GLU A 77 4.23 5.89 -5.54
N SER A 78 3.20 5.22 -5.02
CA SER A 78 1.79 5.60 -5.24
C SER A 78 1.21 6.48 -4.12
N LEU A 79 1.86 6.55 -2.95
CA LEU A 79 1.36 7.25 -1.78
C LEU A 79 1.14 8.75 -2.04
N GLY A 80 2.08 9.41 -2.72
CA GLY A 80 1.96 10.85 -3.01
C GLY A 80 0.75 11.16 -3.90
N PHE A 81 0.53 10.35 -4.95
CA PHE A 81 -0.61 10.49 -5.85
C PHE A 81 -1.94 10.26 -5.11
N TYR A 82 -1.97 9.30 -4.19
CA TYR A 82 -3.12 9.03 -3.34
C TYR A 82 -3.41 10.16 -2.35
N ALA A 83 -2.41 10.56 -1.55
CA ALA A 83 -2.56 11.63 -0.57
C ALA A 83 -3.01 12.95 -1.22
N GLY A 84 -2.43 13.29 -2.38
CA GLY A 84 -2.87 14.44 -3.17
C GLY A 84 -4.34 14.33 -3.60
N GLY A 85 -4.79 13.16 -4.06
CA GLY A 85 -6.18 12.94 -4.46
C GLY A 85 -7.16 13.07 -3.30
N VAL A 86 -6.80 12.59 -2.10
CA VAL A 86 -7.59 12.78 -0.89
C VAL A 86 -7.72 14.27 -0.55
N ILE A 87 -6.62 15.02 -0.54
CA ILE A 87 -6.62 16.45 -0.24
C ILE A 87 -7.45 17.22 -1.29
N ALA A 88 -7.22 16.94 -2.57
CA ALA A 88 -7.93 17.60 -3.68
C ALA A 88 -9.44 17.36 -3.64
N ALA A 89 -9.89 16.13 -3.42
CA ALA A 89 -11.32 15.80 -3.33
C ALA A 89 -12.00 16.49 -2.13
N ASN A 90 -11.32 16.56 -0.99
CA ASN A 90 -11.82 17.30 0.16
C ASN A 90 -11.90 18.80 -0.11
N GLN A 91 -10.84 19.39 -0.67
CA GLN A 91 -10.78 20.83 -0.96
C GLN A 91 -11.83 21.25 -2.00
N ALA A 92 -12.09 20.41 -2.99
CA ALA A 92 -13.13 20.65 -3.99
C ALA A 92 -14.56 20.48 -3.42
N GLY A 93 -14.73 19.97 -2.19
CA GLY A 93 -16.05 19.76 -1.60
C GLY A 93 -16.82 18.58 -2.18
N VAL A 94 -16.12 17.51 -2.59
CA VAL A 94 -16.75 16.23 -2.97
C VAL A 94 -17.50 15.65 -1.76
N PRO A 95 -18.68 15.03 -1.92
CA PRO A 95 -19.44 14.52 -0.78
C PRO A 95 -18.63 13.54 0.09
N VAL A 96 -18.61 13.77 1.41
CA VAL A 96 -17.81 13.00 2.39
C VAL A 96 -18.03 11.50 2.27
N ALA A 97 -19.28 11.05 2.11
CA ALA A 97 -19.60 9.64 1.92
C ALA A 97 -18.90 9.03 0.70
N THR A 98 -18.77 9.79 -0.40
CA THR A 98 -18.04 9.34 -1.59
C THR A 98 -16.55 9.25 -1.32
N ILE A 99 -15.95 10.27 -0.69
CA ILE A 99 -14.51 10.27 -0.38
C ILE A 99 -14.17 9.12 0.57
N ASN A 100 -14.97 8.90 1.63
CA ASN A 100 -14.81 7.79 2.56
C ASN A 100 -14.87 6.44 1.84
N ALA A 101 -15.84 6.21 0.96
CA ALA A 101 -15.94 4.96 0.21
C ALA A 101 -14.71 4.71 -0.67
N LEU A 102 -14.25 5.73 -1.41
CA LEU A 102 -13.09 5.62 -2.29
C LEU A 102 -11.80 5.36 -1.51
N THR A 103 -11.59 6.07 -0.40
CA THR A 103 -10.37 5.97 0.41
C THR A 103 -10.30 4.69 1.24
N LEU A 104 -11.41 4.24 1.82
CA LEU A 104 -11.49 2.94 2.48
C LEU A 104 -11.33 1.80 1.48
N GLY A 105 -11.94 1.89 0.30
CA GLY A 105 -11.75 0.94 -0.79
C GLY A 105 -10.30 0.88 -1.26
N TYR A 106 -9.64 2.03 -1.37
CA TYR A 106 -8.22 2.11 -1.71
C TYR A 106 -7.36 1.39 -0.66
N LEU A 107 -7.55 1.70 0.62
CA LEU A 107 -6.84 1.06 1.72
C LEU A 107 -7.04 -0.47 1.70
N ALA A 108 -8.28 -0.94 1.55
CA ALA A 108 -8.59 -2.36 1.46
C ALA A 108 -7.88 -3.04 0.27
N CYS A 109 -7.90 -2.41 -0.91
CA CYS A 109 -7.19 -2.92 -2.09
C CYS A 109 -5.67 -2.94 -1.88
N ARG A 110 -5.09 -1.95 -1.19
CA ARG A 110 -3.65 -1.92 -0.88
C ARG A 110 -3.26 -3.02 0.10
N LEU A 111 -4.08 -3.31 1.11
CA LEU A 111 -3.84 -4.42 2.03
C LEU A 111 -3.89 -5.77 1.30
N ALA A 112 -4.91 -5.96 0.45
CA ALA A 112 -5.04 -7.17 -0.37
C ALA A 112 -3.88 -7.32 -1.38
N PHE A 113 -3.44 -6.21 -1.99
CA PHE A 113 -2.27 -6.17 -2.85
C PHE A 113 -1.02 -6.64 -2.13
N VAL A 114 -0.71 -6.08 -0.97
CA VAL A 114 0.49 -6.43 -0.17
C VAL A 114 0.44 -7.91 0.22
N PHE A 115 -0.70 -8.39 0.71
CA PHE A 115 -0.87 -9.81 1.04
C PHE A 115 -0.64 -10.71 -0.18
N ALA A 116 -1.29 -10.41 -1.31
CA ALA A 116 -1.12 -11.16 -2.55
C ALA A 116 0.34 -11.13 -3.05
N TYR A 117 1.03 -10.01 -2.89
CA TYR A 117 2.42 -9.88 -3.30
C TYR A 117 3.34 -10.78 -2.46
N ILE A 118 3.21 -10.73 -1.13
CA ILE A 118 4.14 -11.42 -0.23
C ILE A 118 3.85 -12.91 -0.16
N GLU A 119 2.58 -13.27 0.09
CA GLU A 119 2.17 -14.66 0.35
C GLU A 119 1.87 -15.43 -0.93
N LEU A 120 1.05 -14.86 -1.82
CA LEU A 120 0.62 -15.56 -3.03
C LEU A 120 1.67 -15.49 -4.15
N GLY A 121 2.58 -14.51 -4.09
CA GLY A 121 3.60 -14.28 -5.11
C GLY A 121 4.61 -15.41 -5.30
N ALA A 122 4.67 -16.39 -4.37
CA ALA A 122 5.44 -17.61 -4.57
C ALA A 122 4.79 -18.55 -5.62
N ASN A 123 3.47 -18.52 -5.75
CA ASN A 123 2.74 -19.32 -6.72
C ASN A 123 2.55 -18.53 -8.02
N ARG A 124 3.27 -18.93 -9.08
CA ARG A 124 3.20 -18.27 -10.40
C ARG A 124 1.79 -18.17 -10.96
N ARG A 125 0.89 -19.12 -10.66
CA ARG A 125 -0.51 -19.10 -11.13
C ARG A 125 -1.35 -18.00 -10.47
N LEU A 126 -0.98 -17.56 -9.28
CA LEU A 126 -1.70 -16.54 -8.50
C LEU A 126 -1.09 -15.15 -8.65
N THR A 127 -0.04 -14.99 -9.45
CA THR A 127 0.67 -13.71 -9.62
C THR A 127 -0.21 -12.59 -10.19
N GLY A 128 -1.26 -12.92 -10.96
CA GLY A 128 -2.22 -11.95 -11.48
C GLY A 128 -3.08 -11.27 -10.40
N VAL A 129 -3.24 -11.90 -9.23
CA VAL A 129 -4.07 -11.37 -8.13
C VAL A 129 -3.53 -10.04 -7.62
N ARG A 130 -2.20 -9.89 -7.50
CA ARG A 130 -1.60 -8.60 -7.10
C ARG A 130 -1.90 -7.53 -8.14
N SER A 131 -1.79 -7.84 -9.43
CA SER A 131 -2.01 -6.86 -10.50
C SER A 131 -3.45 -6.36 -10.53
N LEU A 132 -4.42 -7.25 -10.24
CA LEU A 132 -5.82 -6.88 -10.10
C LEU A 132 -6.03 -5.87 -8.96
N PHE A 133 -5.57 -6.17 -7.75
CA PHE A 133 -5.71 -5.25 -6.61
C PHE A 133 -4.96 -3.93 -6.81
N TRP A 134 -3.80 -3.99 -7.47
CA TRP A 134 -3.07 -2.79 -7.86
C TRP A 134 -3.91 -1.92 -8.79
N ALA A 135 -4.44 -2.49 -9.88
CA ALA A 135 -5.26 -1.77 -10.85
C ALA A 135 -6.53 -1.18 -10.23
N MET A 136 -7.22 -1.94 -9.36
CA MET A 136 -8.39 -1.43 -8.63
C MET A 136 -8.02 -0.26 -7.71
N SER A 137 -6.93 -0.37 -6.94
CA SER A 137 -6.47 0.73 -6.07
C SER A 137 -6.12 1.98 -6.89
N THR A 138 -5.43 1.82 -8.01
CA THR A 138 -5.11 2.92 -8.92
C THR A 138 -6.38 3.56 -9.49
N GLY A 139 -7.36 2.75 -9.91
CA GLY A 139 -8.66 3.25 -10.40
C GLY A 139 -9.43 4.06 -9.36
N LEU A 140 -9.45 3.62 -8.10
CA LEU A 140 -10.06 4.36 -6.99
C LEU A 140 -9.35 5.70 -6.74
N CYS A 141 -8.02 5.70 -6.81
CA CYS A 141 -7.21 6.91 -6.66
C CYS A 141 -7.45 7.90 -7.80
N ILE A 142 -7.51 7.43 -9.05
CA ILE A 142 -7.86 8.26 -10.21
C ILE A 142 -9.28 8.82 -10.04
N THR A 143 -10.21 8.02 -9.52
CA THR A 143 -11.58 8.47 -9.28
C THR A 143 -11.64 9.61 -8.28
N LEU A 144 -10.81 9.63 -7.23
CA LEU A 144 -10.71 10.79 -6.31
C LEU A 144 -10.38 12.08 -7.07
N TRP A 145 -9.36 12.04 -7.93
CA TRP A 145 -8.96 13.18 -8.75
C TRP A 145 -10.04 13.62 -9.74
N VAL A 146 -10.67 12.68 -10.45
CA VAL A 146 -11.76 12.98 -11.39
C VAL A 146 -12.96 13.61 -10.67
N ARG A 147 -13.33 13.08 -9.50
CA ARG A 147 -14.43 13.62 -8.70
C ARG A 147 -14.12 15.01 -8.15
N ALA A 148 -12.85 15.27 -7.78
CA ALA A 148 -12.40 16.61 -7.42
C ALA A 148 -12.54 17.58 -8.61
N GLY A 149 -12.08 17.18 -9.80
CA GLY A 149 -12.14 18.01 -11.01
C GLY A 149 -13.55 18.34 -11.48
N PHE A 150 -14.52 17.42 -11.32
CA PHE A 150 -15.92 17.72 -11.66
C PHE A 150 -16.65 18.60 -10.64
N LYS A 151 -16.06 18.81 -9.45
CA LYS A 151 -16.69 19.55 -8.37
C LYS A 151 -16.10 20.96 -8.19
N ALA A 152 -14.81 21.11 -8.46
CA ALA A 152 -14.10 22.40 -8.47
C ALA A 152 -14.68 23.37 -9.50
#